data_AF-A0A066RMJ1-F1
#
_entry.id   AF-A0A066RMJ1-F1
#
_cell.length_a   1.000
_cell.length_b   1.000
_cell.length_c   1.000
_cell.angle_alpha   90.00
_cell.angle_beta   90.00
_cell.angle_gamma   90.00
#
_symmetry.space_group_name_H-M   'P 1'
#
loop_
_entity.id
_entity.type
_entity.pdbx_description
1 polymer ?
#
loop_
_entity_poly.entity_id
_entity_poly.type
_entity_poly.pdbx_seq_one_letter_code
_entity_poly.pdbx_strand_id
1 'polypeptide(L)'
;MHKIALFTIAFVATPCFAGNIEYKEPQTLLTDSSIQQFEVADLNGDGLPEIIMLTANGEIKVSSQSSNLDDTTIEELKDTKWKIDDHYATFKFYGTDSVVIDITGRNGTGCSAFPIIATDNAIEGQLSGSIRVKIDSVTTTKMTGNIMCPFAGLNTFQPFIAYKVR
;
A
#
# COMPACT_ATOMS: atom_id res chain seq x y z
N MET A 1 -12.79 57.77 -30.00
CA MET A 1 -13.08 56.44 -30.60
C MET A 1 -12.42 55.39 -29.71
N HIS A 2 -13.16 54.77 -28.79
CA HIS A 2 -12.62 53.72 -27.92
C HIS A 2 -13.39 52.42 -28.19
N LYS A 3 -12.71 51.46 -28.83
CA LYS A 3 -13.23 50.12 -29.10
C LYS A 3 -13.16 49.32 -27.80
N ILE A 4 -14.31 48.90 -27.27
CA ILE A 4 -14.36 47.94 -26.17
C ILE A 4 -14.35 46.55 -26.80
N ALA A 5 -13.29 45.79 -26.52
CA ALA A 5 -13.12 44.41 -26.95
C ALA A 5 -14.09 43.50 -26.18
N LEU A 6 -14.86 42.69 -26.90
CA LEU A 6 -15.68 41.63 -26.33
C LEU A 6 -14.76 40.45 -25.95
N PHE A 7 -14.72 40.09 -24.68
CA PHE A 7 -13.95 38.93 -24.19
C PHE A 7 -14.92 37.77 -23.93
N THR A 8 -14.91 36.76 -24.79
CA THR A 8 -15.76 35.57 -24.64
C THR A 8 -15.07 34.58 -23.70
N ILE A 9 -15.65 34.31 -22.54
CA ILE A 9 -15.19 33.25 -21.63
C ILE A 9 -15.78 31.92 -22.13
N ALA A 10 -14.92 31.00 -22.57
CA ALA A 10 -15.33 29.62 -22.85
C ALA A 10 -15.30 28.82 -21.54
N PHE A 11 -16.48 28.41 -21.06
CA PHE A 11 -16.59 27.40 -20.01
C PHE A 11 -16.30 26.02 -20.61
N VAL A 12 -15.10 25.49 -20.35
CA VAL A 12 -14.80 24.08 -20.66
C VAL A 12 -15.36 23.23 -19.52
N ALA A 13 -16.56 22.69 -19.70
CA ALA A 13 -17.05 21.63 -18.81
C ALA A 13 -16.24 20.36 -19.11
N THR A 14 -15.32 19.99 -18.22
CA THR A 14 -14.69 18.67 -18.26
C THR A 14 -15.78 17.61 -18.10
N PRO A 15 -15.93 16.64 -19.02
CA PRO A 15 -16.78 15.50 -18.75
C PRO A 15 -16.20 14.78 -17.53
N CYS A 16 -16.98 14.71 -16.45
CA CYS A 16 -16.70 13.80 -15.36
C CYS A 16 -16.85 12.40 -15.96
N PHE A 17 -15.73 11.75 -16.29
CA PHE A 17 -15.76 10.33 -16.55
C PHE A 17 -16.20 9.68 -15.24
N ALA A 18 -17.44 9.22 -15.18
CA ALA A 18 -17.86 8.27 -14.18
C ALA A 18 -16.93 7.06 -14.35
N GLY A 19 -15.96 6.90 -13.45
CA GLY A 19 -15.13 5.71 -13.41
C GLY A 19 -16.05 4.50 -13.32
N ASN A 20 -15.74 3.45 -14.07
CA ASN A 20 -16.45 2.19 -13.89
C ASN A 20 -16.26 1.76 -12.44
N ILE A 21 -17.36 1.47 -11.75
CA ILE A 21 -17.29 0.88 -10.41
C ILE A 21 -16.92 -0.58 -10.62
N GLU A 22 -15.68 -0.91 -10.30
CA GLU A 22 -15.18 -2.28 -10.27
C GLU A 22 -15.36 -2.86 -8.87
N TYR A 23 -15.91 -4.06 -8.78
CA TYR A 23 -16.09 -4.78 -7.52
C TYR A 23 -15.08 -5.92 -7.45
N LYS A 24 -14.38 -6.04 -6.32
CA LYS A 24 -13.55 -7.21 -6.05
C LYS A 24 -14.44 -8.43 -5.82
N GLU A 25 -13.91 -9.60 -6.13
CA GLU A 25 -14.52 -10.88 -5.73
C GLU A 25 -14.81 -10.88 -4.22
N PRO A 26 -16.03 -11.24 -3.79
CA PRO A 26 -16.38 -11.30 -2.38
C PRO A 26 -15.46 -12.24 -1.60
N GLN A 27 -15.00 -11.79 -0.43
CA GLN A 27 -14.23 -12.62 0.49
C GLN A 27 -15.12 -13.13 1.63
N THR A 28 -15.05 -14.44 1.92
CA THR A 28 -15.68 -15.02 3.10
C THR A 28 -14.85 -14.70 4.33
N LEU A 29 -15.39 -13.86 5.22
CA LEU A 29 -14.68 -13.45 6.44
C LEU A 29 -14.83 -14.47 7.57
N LEU A 30 -15.99 -15.11 7.68
CA LEU A 30 -16.32 -16.09 8.73
C LEU A 30 -17.17 -17.20 8.13
N THR A 31 -16.84 -18.46 8.43
CA THR A 31 -17.59 -19.63 7.94
C THR A 31 -18.58 -20.18 8.97
N ASP A 32 -18.27 -20.02 10.28
CA ASP A 32 -18.97 -20.71 11.37
C ASP A 32 -19.39 -19.74 12.49
N SER A 33 -19.94 -18.58 12.12
CA SER A 33 -20.40 -17.59 13.09
C SER A 33 -21.70 -16.95 12.62
N SER A 34 -22.71 -16.95 13.48
CA SER A 34 -23.92 -16.14 13.27
C SER A 34 -23.63 -14.72 13.72
N ILE A 35 -23.76 -13.76 12.82
CA ILE A 35 -23.50 -12.34 13.10
C ILE A 35 -24.82 -11.66 13.50
N GLN A 36 -24.82 -10.98 14.64
CA GLN A 36 -25.96 -10.19 15.11
C GLN A 36 -25.88 -8.73 14.65
N GLN A 37 -24.67 -8.16 14.68
CA GLN A 37 -24.41 -6.79 14.28
C GLN A 37 -23.02 -6.70 13.66
N PHE A 38 -22.85 -5.78 12.71
CA PHE A 38 -21.53 -5.37 12.25
C PHE A 38 -21.46 -3.85 12.13
N GLU A 39 -20.26 -3.31 12.23
CA GLU A 39 -19.93 -1.91 12.01
C GLU A 39 -18.70 -1.81 11.10
N VAL A 40 -18.63 -0.72 10.34
CA VAL A 40 -17.50 -0.45 9.44
C VAL A 40 -16.86 0.87 9.85
N ALA A 41 -15.59 0.83 10.24
CA ALA A 41 -14.84 2.00 10.67
C ALA A 41 -13.34 1.78 10.46
N ASP A 42 -12.60 2.84 10.11
CA ASP A 42 -11.15 2.84 10.20
C ASP A 42 -10.76 2.97 11.68
N LEU A 43 -10.43 1.85 12.31
CA LEU A 43 -10.12 1.77 13.73
C LEU A 43 -8.66 2.10 14.04
N ASN A 44 -7.79 1.90 13.04
CA ASN A 44 -6.34 1.94 13.23
C ASN A 44 -5.68 3.18 12.58
N GLY A 45 -6.44 3.98 11.83
CA GLY A 45 -6.01 5.20 11.16
C GLY A 45 -5.20 4.96 9.89
N ASP A 46 -5.37 3.82 9.23
CA ASP A 46 -4.60 3.43 8.04
C ASP A 46 -5.28 3.78 6.71
N GLY A 47 -6.49 4.33 6.78
CA GLY A 47 -7.30 4.76 5.64
C GLY A 47 -8.09 3.63 4.98
N LEU A 48 -7.96 2.38 5.44
CA LEU A 48 -8.81 1.27 5.02
C LEU A 48 -9.72 0.86 6.18
N PRO A 49 -11.05 0.81 5.98
CA PRO A 49 -11.94 0.50 7.10
C PRO A 49 -11.84 -0.96 7.52
N GLU A 50 -11.86 -1.21 8.83
CA GLU A 50 -12.14 -2.51 9.42
C GLU A 50 -13.64 -2.82 9.43
N ILE A 51 -13.97 -4.12 9.44
CA ILE A 51 -15.30 -4.64 9.72
C ILE A 51 -15.29 -5.29 11.10
N ILE A 52 -16.06 -4.74 12.03
CA ILE A 52 -16.24 -5.23 13.39
C ILE A 52 -17.54 -6.01 13.44
N MET A 53 -17.52 -7.21 14.00
CA MET A 53 -18.68 -8.10 14.03
C MET A 53 -18.94 -8.58 15.45
N LEU A 54 -20.19 -8.43 15.90
CA LEU A 54 -20.71 -9.06 17.12
C LEU A 54 -21.41 -10.36 16.73
N THR A 55 -20.91 -11.49 17.22
CA THR A 55 -21.51 -12.79 16.97
C THR A 55 -22.66 -13.10 17.94
N ALA A 56 -23.48 -14.09 17.60
CA ALA A 56 -24.62 -14.49 18.42
C ALA A 56 -24.25 -15.09 19.78
N ASN A 57 -23.01 -15.57 19.94
CA ASN A 57 -22.47 -16.01 21.23
C ASN A 57 -21.78 -14.88 22.02
N GLY A 58 -21.82 -13.63 21.52
CA GLY A 58 -21.29 -12.45 22.21
C GLY A 58 -19.79 -12.19 21.98
N GLU A 59 -19.15 -12.84 21.02
CA GLU A 59 -17.76 -12.54 20.65
C GLU A 59 -17.68 -11.32 19.73
N ILE A 60 -16.62 -10.53 19.90
CA ILE A 60 -16.24 -9.47 18.96
C ILE A 60 -15.15 -10.01 18.05
N LYS A 61 -15.39 -9.98 16.74
CA LYS A 61 -14.40 -10.30 15.70
C LYS A 61 -14.12 -9.07 14.85
N VAL A 62 -12.89 -8.92 14.37
CA VAL A 62 -12.46 -7.78 13.54
C VAL A 62 -11.78 -8.32 12.29
N SER A 63 -12.15 -7.78 11.13
CA SER A 63 -11.50 -8.04 9.85
C SER A 63 -10.95 -6.74 9.28
N SER A 64 -9.64 -6.68 9.02
CA SER A 64 -8.99 -5.54 8.36
C SER A 64 -8.97 -5.70 6.85
N GLN A 65 -9.05 -4.57 6.14
CA GLN A 65 -8.85 -4.52 4.70
C GLN A 65 -7.38 -4.22 4.38
N SER A 66 -6.94 -4.61 3.18
CA SER A 66 -5.64 -4.26 2.60
C SER A 66 -5.83 -3.89 1.13
N SER A 67 -4.95 -3.03 0.58
CA SER A 67 -4.95 -2.75 -0.85
C SER A 67 -4.71 -4.04 -1.67
N ASN A 68 -5.24 -4.08 -2.89
CA ASN A 68 -4.85 -5.11 -3.85
C ASN A 68 -3.39 -4.92 -4.20
N LEU A 69 -2.57 -5.95 -4.03
CA LEU A 69 -1.13 -5.86 -4.27
C LEU A 69 -0.79 -6.04 -5.75
N ASP A 70 -1.36 -5.17 -6.58
CA ASP A 70 -1.23 -5.14 -8.04
C ASP A 70 -0.38 -3.94 -8.52
N ASP A 71 -0.32 -3.75 -9.84
CA ASP A 71 0.42 -2.66 -10.47
C ASP A 71 -0.06 -1.27 -10.02
N THR A 72 -1.34 -1.11 -9.63
CA THR A 72 -1.87 0.15 -9.11
C THR A 72 -1.25 0.47 -7.75
N THR A 73 -1.16 -0.52 -6.85
CA THR A 73 -0.48 -0.33 -5.56
C THR A 73 1.00 -0.03 -5.75
N ILE A 74 1.66 -0.66 -6.74
CA ILE A 74 3.04 -0.31 -7.08
C ILE A 74 3.15 1.18 -7.45
N GLU A 75 2.25 1.70 -8.29
CA GLU A 75 2.22 3.12 -8.64
C GLU A 75 1.93 4.03 -7.42
N GLU A 76 1.05 3.63 -6.50
CA GLU A 76 0.80 4.39 -5.26
C GLU A 76 2.02 4.44 -4.32
N LEU A 77 2.87 3.42 -4.40
CA LEU A 77 4.12 3.36 -3.64
C LEU A 77 5.23 4.21 -4.28
N LYS A 78 5.03 4.74 -5.49
CA LYS A 78 6.03 5.55 -6.17
C LYS A 78 6.49 6.76 -5.38
N ASP A 79 7.81 6.89 -5.28
CA ASP A 79 8.51 7.97 -4.57
C ASP A 79 8.07 8.13 -3.11
N THR A 80 7.48 7.09 -2.53
CA THR A 80 7.10 7.07 -1.12
C THR A 80 8.27 6.61 -0.27
N LYS A 81 8.32 7.15 0.95
CA LYS A 81 9.29 6.79 1.97
C LYS A 81 8.58 6.19 3.16
N TRP A 82 9.09 5.07 3.65
CA TRP A 82 8.50 4.29 4.72
C TRP A 82 9.54 4.05 5.81
N LYS A 83 9.17 4.27 7.07
CA LYS A 83 10.04 4.04 8.21
C LYS A 83 9.81 2.64 8.77
N ILE A 84 10.87 1.85 8.89
CA ILE A 84 10.89 0.51 9.49
C ILE A 84 11.85 0.59 10.68
N ASP A 85 11.35 0.66 11.91
CA ASP A 85 12.19 0.87 13.10
C ASP A 85 13.20 2.02 12.93
N ASP A 86 14.50 1.74 12.82
CA ASP A 86 15.57 2.72 12.57
C ASP A 86 16.13 2.69 11.13
N HIS A 87 15.41 2.04 10.22
CA HIS A 87 15.62 1.97 8.78
C HIS A 87 14.55 2.75 8.01
N TYR A 88 14.82 2.92 6.73
CA TYR A 88 13.86 3.44 5.76
C TYR A 88 13.81 2.57 4.51
N ALA A 89 12.61 2.32 4.00
CA ALA A 89 12.38 1.80 2.66
C ALA A 89 11.92 2.95 1.75
N THR A 90 12.51 3.08 0.57
CA THR A 90 12.09 4.05 -0.45
C THR A 90 11.89 3.32 -1.77
N PHE A 91 10.75 3.55 -2.40
CA PHE A 91 10.43 2.99 -3.71
C PHE A 91 10.91 3.96 -4.77
N LYS A 92 11.89 3.53 -5.56
CA LYS A 92 12.43 4.32 -6.67
C LYS A 92 12.05 3.69 -7.99
N PHE A 93 11.65 4.53 -8.93
CA PHE A 93 11.28 4.14 -10.28
C PHE A 93 12.40 4.51 -11.24
N TYR A 94 12.84 3.53 -12.03
CA TYR A 94 13.81 3.71 -13.10
C TYR A 94 13.12 3.45 -14.43
N GLY A 95 12.74 4.53 -15.13
CA GLY A 95 12.01 4.43 -16.39
C GLY A 95 10.54 4.03 -16.20
N THR A 96 9.99 3.30 -17.18
CA THR A 96 8.56 2.93 -17.23
C THR A 96 8.23 1.67 -16.44
N ASP A 97 9.16 0.73 -16.29
CA ASP A 97 8.81 -0.64 -15.89
C ASP A 97 9.71 -1.22 -14.78
N SER A 98 10.61 -0.43 -14.20
CA SER A 98 11.52 -0.91 -13.15
C SER A 98 11.31 -0.16 -11.84
N VAL A 99 10.74 -0.86 -10.86
CA VAL A 99 10.65 -0.40 -9.48
C VAL A 99 11.73 -1.09 -8.65
N VAL A 100 12.35 -0.33 -7.77
CA VAL A 100 13.37 -0.80 -6.84
C VAL A 100 12.98 -0.35 -5.45
N ILE A 101 13.11 -1.26 -4.47
CA ILE A 101 12.97 -0.90 -3.06
C ILE A 101 14.38 -0.73 -2.49
N ASP A 102 14.74 0.51 -2.20
CA ASP A 102 15.97 0.85 -1.49
C ASP A 102 15.73 0.82 0.01
N ILE A 103 16.46 -0.04 0.71
CA ILE A 103 16.43 -0.18 2.16
C ILE A 103 17.69 0.47 2.70
N THR A 104 17.55 1.52 3.52
CA THR A 104 18.67 2.27 4.09
C THR A 104 18.62 2.22 5.62
N GLY A 105 19.73 1.83 6.24
CA GLY A 105 19.93 1.88 7.69
C GLY A 105 20.52 3.21 8.16
N ARG A 106 20.66 3.37 9.48
CA ARG A 106 21.10 4.61 10.16
C ARG A 106 22.41 5.23 9.64
N ASN A 107 23.34 4.41 9.16
CA ASN A 107 24.68 4.85 8.73
C ASN A 107 24.79 5.09 7.22
N GLY A 108 23.67 5.14 6.49
CA GLY A 108 23.66 5.26 5.03
C GLY A 108 24.03 3.97 4.29
N THR A 109 24.23 2.86 5.02
CA THR A 109 24.37 1.54 4.41
C THR A 109 23.00 0.98 4.05
N GLY A 110 22.92 0.23 2.97
CA GLY A 110 21.64 -0.23 2.45
C GLY A 110 21.76 -1.30 1.38
N CYS A 111 20.61 -1.72 0.89
CA CYS A 111 20.50 -2.63 -0.24
C CYS A 111 19.29 -2.27 -1.09
N SER A 112 19.31 -2.74 -2.33
CA SER A 112 18.24 -2.54 -3.30
C SER A 112 17.66 -3.91 -3.66
N ALA A 113 16.35 -4.07 -3.51
CA ALA A 113 15.64 -5.27 -3.96
C ALA A 113 14.97 -5.00 -5.31
N PHE A 114 15.35 -5.77 -6.34
CA PHE A 114 14.84 -5.67 -7.70
C PHE A 114 15.10 -6.99 -8.47
N PRO A 115 14.29 -7.34 -9.49
CA PRO A 115 13.08 -6.66 -9.93
C PRO A 115 11.96 -6.76 -8.88
N ILE A 116 11.00 -5.83 -8.93
CA ILE A 116 9.77 -5.89 -8.14
C ILE A 116 8.68 -6.55 -8.98
N ILE A 117 8.03 -7.56 -8.42
CA ILE A 117 6.98 -8.33 -9.07
C ILE A 117 5.75 -8.31 -8.15
N ALA A 118 4.63 -7.81 -8.65
CA ALA A 118 3.33 -8.01 -8.03
C ALA A 118 2.81 -9.43 -8.33
N THR A 119 2.28 -10.07 -7.31
CA THR A 119 1.53 -11.33 -7.38
C THR A 119 0.19 -11.11 -6.68
N ASP A 120 -0.77 -12.01 -6.88
CA ASP A 120 -2.12 -11.91 -6.29
C ASP A 120 -2.13 -11.70 -4.76
N ASN A 121 -1.05 -12.06 -4.06
CA ASN A 121 -0.97 -12.02 -2.60
C ASN A 121 0.23 -11.23 -2.04
N ALA A 122 1.13 -10.71 -2.88
CA ALA A 122 2.34 -10.04 -2.41
C ALA A 122 3.02 -9.20 -3.48
N ILE A 123 3.72 -8.14 -3.07
CA ILE A 123 4.75 -7.48 -3.89
C ILE A 123 6.11 -8.00 -3.43
N GLU A 124 6.87 -8.62 -4.32
CA GLU A 124 8.15 -9.24 -4.01
C GLU A 124 9.30 -8.61 -4.79
N GLY A 125 10.43 -8.39 -4.11
CA GLY A 125 11.67 -7.92 -4.69
C GLY A 125 12.85 -8.79 -4.28
N GLN A 126 13.65 -9.24 -5.24
CA GLN A 126 14.81 -10.08 -4.94
C GLN A 126 15.99 -9.84 -5.90
N LEU A 127 17.09 -9.32 -5.36
CA LEU A 127 18.36 -9.18 -6.09
C LEU A 127 19.24 -10.43 -5.97
N SER A 128 19.23 -11.07 -4.80
CA SER A 128 19.99 -12.29 -4.51
C SER A 128 19.29 -13.09 -3.41
N GLY A 129 19.76 -14.30 -3.11
CA GLY A 129 19.23 -15.07 -1.97
C GLY A 129 19.34 -14.35 -0.61
N SER A 130 20.19 -13.31 -0.51
CA SER A 130 20.44 -12.54 0.72
C SER A 130 19.86 -11.12 0.72
N ILE A 131 19.26 -10.65 -0.39
CA ILE A 131 18.56 -9.37 -0.44
C ILE A 131 17.18 -9.62 -1.00
N ARG A 132 16.19 -9.59 -0.11
CA ARG A 132 14.80 -9.86 -0.48
C ARG A 132 13.83 -9.06 0.37
N VAL A 133 12.72 -8.68 -0.25
CA VAL A 133 11.58 -8.03 0.38
C VAL A 133 10.30 -8.69 -0.14
N LYS A 134 9.37 -8.92 0.76
CA LYS A 134 8.01 -9.36 0.45
C LYS A 134 7.08 -8.43 1.21
N ILE A 135 6.14 -7.84 0.52
CA ILE A 135 5.11 -6.97 1.10
C ILE A 135 3.82 -7.77 1.05
N ASP A 136 3.23 -8.00 2.22
CA ASP A 136 2.01 -8.80 2.38
C ASP A 136 0.76 -7.91 2.51
N SER A 137 0.91 -6.64 2.88
CA SER A 137 -0.19 -5.68 2.96
C SER A 137 0.32 -4.25 2.88
N VAL A 138 -0.45 -3.41 2.20
CA VAL A 138 -0.23 -1.97 2.05
C VAL A 138 -1.55 -1.26 2.29
N THR A 139 -1.47 -0.12 2.97
CA THR A 139 -2.53 0.86 3.18
C THR A 139 -1.95 2.25 2.90
N THR A 140 -2.71 3.31 3.10
CA THR A 140 -2.21 4.67 2.85
C THR A 140 -1.09 5.10 3.80
N THR A 141 -1.03 4.55 5.03
CA THR A 141 -0.07 4.96 6.06
C THR A 141 0.77 3.82 6.62
N LYS A 142 0.40 2.56 6.36
CA LYS A 142 1.04 1.37 6.93
C LYS A 142 1.33 0.31 5.87
N MET A 143 2.46 -0.37 6.02
CA MET A 143 2.87 -1.51 5.20
C MET A 143 3.43 -2.61 6.10
N THR A 144 3.17 -3.86 5.75
CA THR A 144 3.72 -5.02 6.48
C THR A 144 4.27 -6.05 5.52
N GLY A 145 5.25 -6.81 5.99
CA GLY A 145 5.80 -7.91 5.20
C GLY A 145 7.04 -8.51 5.84
N ASN A 146 7.93 -9.05 5.01
CA ASN A 146 9.22 -9.58 5.41
C ASN A 146 10.37 -8.94 4.62
N ILE A 147 11.51 -8.78 5.29
CA ILE A 147 12.68 -8.08 4.74
C ILE A 147 13.98 -8.75 5.15
N MET A 148 14.95 -8.80 4.24
CA MET A 148 16.33 -9.20 4.49
C MET A 148 17.26 -8.26 3.73
N CYS A 149 18.16 -7.62 4.46
CA CYS A 149 19.14 -6.66 3.98
C CYS A 149 20.38 -6.68 4.88
N PRO A 150 21.32 -7.61 4.67
CA PRO A 150 22.49 -7.77 5.53
C PRO A 150 23.35 -6.50 5.62
N PHE A 151 23.44 -5.74 4.51
CA PHE A 151 24.16 -4.46 4.47
C PHE A 151 23.55 -3.37 5.37
N ALA A 152 22.26 -3.49 5.70
CA ALA A 152 21.56 -2.64 6.65
C ALA A 152 21.44 -3.27 8.05
N GLY A 153 22.03 -4.45 8.28
CA GLY A 153 21.93 -5.18 9.55
C GLY A 153 20.70 -6.08 9.69
N LEU A 154 19.87 -6.21 8.65
CA LEU A 154 18.72 -7.11 8.60
C LEU A 154 19.17 -8.48 8.06
N ASN A 155 19.85 -9.25 8.91
CA ASN A 155 20.62 -10.45 8.51
C ASN A 155 19.79 -11.71 8.22
N THR A 156 18.51 -11.70 8.55
CA THR A 156 17.57 -12.79 8.28
C THR A 156 16.34 -12.22 7.60
N PHE A 157 15.55 -13.08 6.98
CA PHE A 157 14.25 -12.68 6.47
C PHE A 157 13.23 -12.64 7.58
N GLN A 158 13.03 -11.44 8.10
CA GLN A 158 12.26 -11.20 9.31
C GLN A 158 11.06 -10.31 9.00
N PRO A 159 9.98 -10.41 9.79
CA PRO A 159 8.82 -9.55 9.60
C PRO A 159 9.17 -8.09 9.86
N PHE A 160 8.44 -7.18 9.21
CA PHE A 160 8.51 -5.76 9.46
C PHE A 160 7.12 -5.11 9.47
N ILE A 161 7.05 -3.97 10.17
CA ILE A 161 5.97 -3.00 10.06
C ILE A 161 6.60 -1.69 9.64
N ALA A 162 6.09 -1.09 8.56
CA ALA A 162 6.54 0.19 8.06
C ALA A 162 5.43 1.23 8.11
N TYR A 163 5.80 2.48 8.41
CA TYR A 163 4.88 3.61 8.42
C TYR A 163 5.30 4.66 7.41
N LYS A 164 4.36 5.19 6.63
CA LYS A 164 4.63 6.21 5.63
C LYS A 164 5.16 7.47 6.29
N VAL A 165 6.29 7.96 5.81
CA VAL A 165 6.90 9.22 6.22
C VAL A 165 6.24 10.33 5.40
N ARG A 166 5.79 11.39 6.07
CA ARG A 166 5.23 12.58 5.43
C ARG A 166 6.29 13.36 4.67
#